data_AF-A0A7V4A9I8-F1
#
_entry.id   AF-A0A7V4A9I8-F1
#
_cell.length_a   1.000
_cell.length_b   1.000
_cell.length_c   1.000
_cell.angle_alpha   90.00
_cell.angle_beta   90.00
_cell.angle_gamma   90.00
#
_symmetry.space_group_name_H-M   'P 1'
#
loop_
_entity.id
_entity.type
_entity.pdbx_description
1 polymer ?
#
loop_
_entity_poly.entity_id
_entity_poly.type
_entity_poly.pdbx_seq_one_letter_code
_entity_poly.pdbx_strand_id
1 'polypeptide(L)'
;MELDLKPLGPYSLFRVEGNFVFISGQIGFDGKELKSTLEEQTSQALKNIYKILVYLGLSPSDIIKATIFTTCMDQADKINAVWENFFRRFGENLPSRSFVGVSALPRSALVEIEAIAFVKSSVSLYKVGRHYFVSGDFMRAHEFFERAWRISQKRKEKNADVFRGFSLLSAFAIKLEEGKFNRNLLKKAIDTFPKSKTNKILKSILKIKNKDELIDYLKNFVMSYEIKEKQTIED
;
A
#
# COMPACT_ATOMS: atom_id res chain seq x y z
N MET A 1 2.57 -8.22 -0.16
CA MET A 1 3.88 -8.31 0.50
C MET A 1 3.69 -7.85 1.94
N GLU A 2 4.10 -8.64 2.92
CA GLU A 2 4.00 -8.26 4.33
C GLU A 2 5.16 -7.31 4.70
N LEU A 3 4.89 -6.30 5.54
CA LEU A 3 5.90 -5.34 5.98
C LEU A 3 6.65 -5.89 7.20
N ASP A 4 7.82 -6.47 6.97
CA ASP A 4 8.75 -6.93 8.02
C ASP A 4 9.59 -5.77 8.59
N LEU A 5 8.91 -4.74 9.09
CA LEU A 5 9.51 -3.68 9.89
C LEU A 5 8.65 -3.48 11.14
N LYS A 6 9.30 -3.20 12.27
CA LYS A 6 8.62 -2.94 13.54
C LYS A 6 9.08 -1.61 14.13
N PRO A 7 8.18 -0.80 14.69
CA PRO A 7 8.57 0.38 15.46
C PRO A 7 9.50 0.00 16.61
N LEU A 8 10.47 0.87 16.90
CA LEU A 8 11.37 0.73 18.05
C LEU A 8 10.84 1.41 19.32
N GLY A 9 9.64 1.99 19.26
CA GLY A 9 9.01 2.73 20.36
C GLY A 9 7.51 2.95 20.10
N PRO A 10 6.83 3.78 20.91
CA PRO A 10 5.39 4.00 20.83
C PRO A 10 5.00 4.95 19.68
N TYR A 11 5.39 4.61 18.45
CA TYR A 11 5.07 5.36 17.24
C TYR A 11 4.69 4.41 16.09
N SER A 12 4.08 4.95 15.03
CA SER A 12 3.79 4.18 13.82
C SER A 12 4.92 4.35 12.80
N LEU A 13 5.30 3.30 12.07
CA LEU A 13 6.31 3.42 10.99
C LEU A 13 5.91 4.46 9.94
N PHE A 14 4.61 4.54 9.67
CA PHE A 14 4.03 5.57 8.84
C PHE A 14 2.57 5.82 9.23
N ARG A 15 2.03 6.96 8.81
CA ARG A 15 0.61 7.29 8.86
C ARG A 15 0.19 7.82 7.49
N VAL A 16 -1.01 7.44 7.08
CA VAL A 16 -1.63 7.97 5.87
C VAL A 16 -2.75 8.90 6.28
N GLU A 17 -2.75 10.12 5.74
CA GLU A 17 -3.81 11.11 5.95
C GLU A 17 -4.13 11.77 4.61
N GLY A 18 -5.34 11.54 4.10
CA GLY A 18 -5.70 11.87 2.72
C GLY A 18 -4.72 11.28 1.71
N ASN A 19 -4.09 12.16 0.92
CA ASN A 19 -3.11 11.79 -0.11
C ASN A 19 -1.66 11.87 0.39
N PHE A 20 -1.44 12.13 1.68
CA PHE A 20 -0.11 12.21 2.25
C PHE A 20 0.23 10.94 3.03
N VAL A 21 1.46 10.47 2.85
CA VAL A 21 2.06 9.41 3.66
C VAL A 21 3.20 10.03 4.45
N PHE A 22 3.06 10.07 5.76
CA PHE A 22 4.08 10.52 6.69
C PHE A 22 4.85 9.30 7.18
N ILE A 23 6.12 9.20 6.80
CA ILE A 23 7.01 8.10 7.17
C ILE A 23 7.88 8.60 8.33
N SER A 24 7.80 7.91 9.47
CA SER A 24 8.62 8.21 10.65
C SER A 24 10.10 8.05 10.34
N GLY A 25 10.96 8.68 11.14
CA GLY A 25 12.41 8.60 10.97
C GLY A 25 12.93 7.15 10.92
N GLN A 26 13.65 6.85 9.84
CA GLN A 26 14.29 5.56 9.62
C GLN A 26 15.79 5.72 9.86
N ILE A 27 16.31 4.92 10.80
CA ILE A 27 17.75 4.75 11.03
C ILE A 27 18.28 3.54 10.26
N GLY A 28 19.60 3.37 10.25
CA GLY A 28 20.29 2.24 9.63
C GLY A 28 20.12 0.88 10.33
N PHE A 29 18.96 0.61 10.92
CA PHE A 29 18.64 -0.64 11.63
C PHE A 29 17.84 -1.58 10.72
N ASP A 30 18.23 -2.85 10.62
CA ASP A 30 17.58 -3.81 9.70
C ASP A 30 16.55 -4.74 10.37
N GLY A 31 16.27 -4.53 11.65
CA GLY A 31 15.46 -5.44 12.47
C GLY A 31 16.29 -6.28 13.45
N LYS A 32 17.59 -6.42 13.21
CA LYS A 32 18.52 -7.19 14.05
C LYS A 32 19.64 -6.32 14.60
N GLU A 33 20.30 -5.56 13.73
CA GLU A 33 21.48 -4.76 14.08
C GLU A 33 21.47 -3.38 13.40
N LEU A 34 22.17 -2.44 14.03
CA LEU A 34 22.47 -1.14 13.45
C LEU A 34 23.72 -1.30 12.58
N LYS A 35 23.69 -0.79 11.35
CA LYS A 35 24.86 -0.90 10.45
C LYS A 35 26.06 -0.08 10.93
N SER A 36 27.24 -0.48 10.49
CA SER A 36 28.49 -0.08 11.11
C SER A 36 29.01 1.28 10.63
N THR A 37 28.87 1.56 9.33
CA THR A 37 29.35 2.80 8.72
C THR A 37 28.22 3.77 8.41
N LEU A 38 28.55 5.06 8.25
CA LEU A 38 27.59 6.09 7.89
C LEU A 38 26.88 5.77 6.57
N GLU A 39 27.62 5.29 5.58
CA GLU A 39 27.14 4.91 4.26
C GLU A 39 26.17 3.72 4.33
N GLU A 40 26.54 2.67 5.09
CA GLU A 40 25.68 1.51 5.31
C GLU A 40 24.40 1.90 6.06
N GLN A 41 24.50 2.75 7.08
CA GLN A 41 23.34 3.23 7.81
C GLN A 41 22.41 4.06 6.92
N THR A 42 22.98 4.95 6.09
CA THR A 42 22.22 5.75 5.12
C THR A 42 21.48 4.85 4.13
N SER A 43 22.18 3.86 3.58
CA SER A 43 21.61 2.89 2.64
C SER A 43 20.50 2.06 3.28
N GLN A 44 20.70 1.60 4.51
CA GLN A 44 19.71 0.80 5.23
C GLN A 44 18.48 1.64 5.64
N ALA A 45 18.66 2.89 6.04
CA ALA A 45 17.56 3.83 6.30
C ALA A 45 16.69 4.02 5.05
N LEU A 46 17.31 4.29 3.89
CA LEU A 46 16.61 4.42 2.61
C LEU A 46 15.92 3.12 2.18
N LYS A 47 16.55 1.95 2.44
CA LYS A 47 15.93 0.64 2.20
C LYS A 47 14.70 0.40 3.07
N ASN A 48 14.70 0.88 4.30
CA ASN A 48 13.54 0.80 5.18
C ASN A 48 12.39 1.68 4.66
N ILE A 49 12.68 2.92 4.24
CA ILE A 49 11.71 3.80 3.58
C ILE A 49 11.16 3.13 2.31
N TYR A 50 12.02 2.54 1.49
CA TYR A 50 11.61 1.82 0.28
C TYR A 50 10.65 0.67 0.59
N LYS A 51 10.93 -0.16 1.62
CA LYS A 51 10.02 -1.23 2.05
C LYS A 51 8.63 -0.70 2.43
N ILE A 52 8.58 0.44 3.13
CA ILE A 52 7.32 1.09 3.53
C ILE A 52 6.55 1.56 2.29
N LEU A 53 7.22 2.23 1.34
CA LEU A 53 6.61 2.69 0.10
C LEU A 53 6.06 1.52 -0.73
N VAL A 54 6.85 0.48 -0.95
CA VAL A 54 6.42 -0.72 -1.71
C VAL A 54 5.23 -1.41 -1.03
N TYR A 55 5.23 -1.49 0.31
CA TYR A 55 4.08 -2.02 1.05
C TYR A 55 2.80 -1.22 0.80
N LEU A 56 2.91 0.09 0.59
CA LEU A 56 1.80 0.99 0.26
C LEU A 56 1.50 1.08 -1.25
N GLY A 57 2.20 0.30 -2.08
CA GLY A 57 2.07 0.38 -3.54
C GLY A 57 2.66 1.66 -4.15
N LEU A 58 3.55 2.34 -3.43
CA LEU A 58 4.25 3.55 -3.82
C LEU A 58 5.71 3.25 -4.21
N SER A 59 6.38 4.26 -4.73
CA SER A 59 7.77 4.23 -5.15
C SER A 59 8.55 5.44 -4.59
N PRO A 60 9.89 5.43 -4.61
CA PRO A 60 10.68 6.58 -4.19
C PRO A 60 10.36 7.89 -4.94
N SER A 61 9.86 7.82 -6.17
CA SER A 61 9.44 9.03 -6.93
C SER A 61 8.18 9.68 -6.38
N ASP A 62 7.47 9.02 -5.48
CA ASP A 62 6.30 9.58 -4.79
C ASP A 62 6.70 10.37 -3.53
N ILE A 63 7.97 10.30 -3.09
CA ILE A 63 8.49 11.16 -2.02
C ILE A 63 8.56 12.59 -2.53
N ILE A 64 7.95 13.52 -1.80
CA ILE A 64 7.94 14.96 -2.13
C ILE A 64 8.83 15.79 -1.21
N LYS A 65 9.05 15.30 0.03
CA LYS A 65 9.91 15.93 1.04
C LYS A 65 10.64 14.86 1.83
N ALA A 66 11.90 15.09 2.13
CA ALA A 66 12.66 14.34 3.11
C ALA A 66 13.41 15.26 4.07
N THR A 67 13.63 14.79 5.30
CA THR A 67 14.50 15.45 6.26
C THR A 67 15.57 14.45 6.67
N ILE A 68 16.84 14.83 6.52
CA ILE A 68 18.00 14.05 6.96
C ILE A 68 18.54 14.69 8.23
N PHE A 69 18.59 13.93 9.30
CA PHE A 69 19.27 14.27 10.53
C PHE A 69 20.57 13.47 10.62
N THR A 70 21.67 14.10 10.98
CA THR A 70 22.96 13.41 11.12
C THR A 70 23.80 13.97 12.27
N THR A 71 24.55 13.09 12.92
CA THR A 71 25.61 13.47 13.88
C THR A 71 26.96 13.68 13.19
N CYS A 72 27.06 13.41 11.88
CA CYS A 72 28.29 13.44 11.07
C CYS A 72 28.21 14.53 9.99
N MET A 73 27.96 15.77 10.40
CA MET A 73 27.75 16.89 9.47
C MET A 73 28.98 17.18 8.60
N ASP A 74 30.18 16.91 9.12
CA ASP A 74 31.48 16.97 8.43
C ASP A 74 31.62 15.94 7.29
N GLN A 75 30.77 14.91 7.27
CA GLN A 75 30.77 13.82 6.31
C GLN A 75 29.54 13.82 5.39
N ALA A 76 28.89 14.98 5.21
CA ALA A 76 27.67 15.11 4.43
C ALA A 76 27.79 14.56 2.99
N ASP A 77 28.97 14.65 2.36
CA ASP A 77 29.22 14.14 1.01
C ASP A 77 28.99 12.63 0.87
N LYS A 78 29.30 11.86 1.92
CA LYS A 78 29.05 10.41 1.95
C LYS A 78 27.56 10.10 1.93
N ILE A 79 26.77 10.85 2.71
CA ILE A 79 25.31 10.72 2.72
C ILE A 79 24.75 11.14 1.36
N ASN A 80 25.24 12.23 0.77
CA ASN A 80 24.81 12.71 -0.55
C ASN A 80 25.06 11.68 -1.65
N ALA A 81 26.24 11.04 -1.67
CA ALA A 81 26.55 10.02 -2.67
C ALA A 81 25.60 8.80 -2.59
N VAL A 82 25.27 8.34 -1.39
CA VAL A 82 24.31 7.24 -1.20
C VAL A 82 22.90 7.68 -1.60
N TRP A 83 22.50 8.89 -1.21
CA TRP A 83 21.21 9.49 -1.55
C TRP A 83 21.01 9.59 -3.06
N GLU A 84 21.97 10.15 -3.80
CA GLU A 84 21.92 10.28 -5.25
C GLU A 84 21.85 8.92 -5.93
N ASN A 85 22.66 7.96 -5.49
CA ASN A 85 22.65 6.61 -6.07
C ASN A 85 21.29 5.91 -5.87
N PHE A 86 20.67 6.10 -4.70
CA PHE A 86 19.35 5.56 -4.41
C PHE A 86 18.29 6.13 -5.37
N PHE A 87 18.21 7.46 -5.53
CA PHE A 87 17.16 8.09 -6.35
C PHE A 87 17.38 7.98 -7.87
N ARG A 88 18.62 7.81 -8.34
CA ARG A 88 18.96 7.73 -9.77
C ARG A 88 18.13 6.70 -10.56
N ARG A 89 17.64 5.66 -9.89
CA ARG A 89 16.85 4.58 -10.50
C ARG A 89 15.35 4.90 -10.60
N PHE A 90 14.89 5.99 -10.01
CA PHE A 90 13.47 6.30 -9.84
C PHE A 90 13.03 7.62 -10.50
N GLY A 91 13.96 8.34 -11.13
CA GLY A 91 13.69 9.56 -11.89
C GLY A 91 14.65 10.70 -11.56
N GLU A 92 14.51 11.82 -12.28
CA GLU A 92 15.39 12.98 -12.15
C GLU A 92 14.91 13.99 -11.09
N ASN A 93 13.61 13.97 -10.77
CA ASN A 93 13.03 14.87 -9.77
C ASN A 93 13.29 14.34 -8.36
N LEU A 94 14.35 14.83 -7.73
CA LEU A 94 14.62 14.59 -6.31
C LEU A 94 13.56 15.28 -5.43
N PRO A 95 13.20 14.71 -4.27
CA PRO A 95 12.32 15.39 -3.33
C PRO A 95 13.00 16.64 -2.78
N SER A 96 12.19 17.63 -2.37
CA SER A 96 12.69 18.70 -1.54
C SER A 96 13.35 18.11 -0.28
N ARG A 97 14.44 18.70 0.19
CA ARG A 97 15.25 18.10 1.26
C ARG A 97 15.72 19.14 2.26
N SER A 98 15.61 18.80 3.55
CA SER A 98 16.30 19.50 4.64
C SER A 98 17.41 18.59 5.16
N PHE A 99 18.56 19.17 5.50
CA PHE A 99 19.72 18.44 6.00
C PHE A 99 20.21 19.13 7.27
N VAL A 100 20.16 18.43 8.39
CA VAL A 100 20.29 19.03 9.73
C VAL A 100 21.30 18.25 10.56
N GLY A 101 22.29 18.97 11.10
CA GLY A 101 23.19 18.43 12.12
C GLY A 101 22.50 18.36 13.47
N VAL A 102 22.62 17.23 14.17
CA VAL A 102 22.03 17.01 15.51
C VAL A 102 23.09 16.45 16.47
N SER A 103 22.87 16.63 17.77
CA SER A 103 23.82 16.19 18.80
C SER A 103 23.80 14.67 19.03
N ALA A 104 22.65 14.03 18.85
CA ALA A 104 22.48 12.60 19.02
C ALA A 104 21.25 12.08 18.24
N LEU A 105 21.25 10.78 17.96
CA LEU A 105 20.14 10.06 17.34
C LEU A 105 19.84 8.77 18.13
N PRO A 106 18.63 8.19 17.99
CA PRO A 106 18.26 6.95 18.65
C PRO A 106 19.27 5.83 18.37
N ARG A 107 19.59 5.03 19.41
CA ARG A 107 20.56 3.93 19.35
C ARG A 107 21.97 4.33 18.89
N SER A 108 22.34 5.60 19.07
CA SER A 108 23.62 6.13 18.59
C SER A 108 23.79 5.97 17.07
N ALA A 109 22.69 6.02 16.31
CA ALA A 109 22.75 6.09 14.87
C ALA A 109 23.50 7.34 14.41
N LEU A 110 24.10 7.26 13.22
CA LEU A 110 24.84 8.35 12.59
C LEU A 110 23.94 9.18 11.65
N VAL A 111 22.83 8.58 11.20
CA VAL A 111 21.87 9.19 10.30
C VAL A 111 20.45 8.67 10.57
N GLU A 112 19.48 9.56 10.49
CA GLU A 112 18.05 9.28 10.51
C GLU A 112 17.37 10.04 9.38
N ILE A 113 16.48 9.37 8.64
CA ILE A 113 15.79 9.93 7.49
C ILE A 113 14.28 9.77 7.67
N GLU A 114 13.55 10.87 7.72
CA GLU A 114 12.09 10.88 7.58
C GLU A 114 11.69 11.31 6.16
N ALA A 115 10.49 10.92 5.75
CA ALA A 115 9.98 11.23 4.42
C ALA A 115 8.48 11.50 4.42
N ILE A 116 8.06 12.38 3.54
CA ILE A 116 6.65 12.60 3.19
C ILE A 116 6.50 12.21 1.72
N ALA A 117 5.63 11.24 1.46
CA ALA A 117 5.22 10.88 0.13
C ALA A 117 3.81 11.40 -0.18
N PHE A 118 3.55 11.68 -1.44
CA PHE A 118 2.26 12.12 -1.93
C PHE A 118 1.70 11.14 -2.94
N VAL A 119 0.49 10.66 -2.67
CA VAL A 119 -0.27 9.78 -3.54
C VAL A 119 -0.98 10.68 -4.56
N LYS A 120 -0.55 10.66 -5.82
CA LYS A 120 -1.17 11.49 -6.87
C LYS A 120 -2.66 11.19 -6.96
N SER A 121 -3.50 12.22 -7.11
CA SER A 121 -4.97 12.21 -7.01
C SER A 121 -5.74 11.20 -7.88
N SER A 122 -5.10 10.59 -8.88
CA SER A 122 -5.63 9.45 -9.62
C SER A 122 -5.56 8.12 -8.83
N VAL A 123 -4.86 8.14 -7.70
CA VAL A 123 -4.60 7.04 -6.79
C VAL A 123 -5.00 7.49 -5.38
N SER A 124 -5.91 6.78 -4.71
CA SER A 124 -6.29 7.08 -3.32
C SER A 124 -5.98 5.89 -2.42
N LEU A 125 -5.38 6.15 -1.26
CA LEU A 125 -4.96 5.10 -0.34
C LEU A 125 -6.07 4.83 0.69
N TYR A 126 -6.41 3.57 0.89
CA TYR A 126 -7.51 3.15 1.76
C TYR A 126 -7.07 2.02 2.69
N LYS A 127 -7.58 2.03 3.92
CA LYS A 127 -7.26 1.03 4.93
C LYS A 127 -8.40 0.05 5.09
N VAL A 128 -8.10 -1.25 4.95
CA VAL A 128 -9.02 -2.35 5.26
C VAL A 128 -8.36 -3.23 6.32
N GLY A 129 -8.90 -3.17 7.55
CA GLY A 129 -8.27 -3.83 8.70
C GLY A 129 -6.87 -3.28 8.98
N ARG A 130 -5.83 -4.12 8.84
CA ARG A 130 -4.41 -3.74 9.00
C ARG A 130 -3.69 -3.46 7.68
N HIS A 131 -4.34 -3.68 6.54
CA HIS A 131 -3.75 -3.54 5.21
C HIS A 131 -4.14 -2.21 4.57
N TYR A 132 -3.25 -1.70 3.73
CA TYR A 132 -3.45 -0.50 2.93
C TYR A 132 -3.50 -0.87 1.45
N PHE A 133 -4.41 -0.21 0.74
CA PHE A 133 -4.72 -0.41 -0.67
C PHE A 133 -4.62 0.94 -1.38
N VAL A 134 -4.27 0.96 -2.66
CA VAL A 134 -4.23 2.13 -3.54
C VAL A 134 -5.36 2.04 -4.57
N SER A 135 -5.96 3.16 -4.99
CA SER A 135 -7.03 3.09 -6.01
C SER A 135 -6.47 2.54 -7.32
N GLY A 136 -7.29 1.72 -7.98
CA GLY A 136 -6.80 0.73 -8.95
C GLY A 136 -6.60 -0.66 -8.34
N ASP A 137 -6.64 -0.83 -7.02
CA ASP A 137 -6.65 -2.18 -6.43
C ASP A 137 -7.93 -2.96 -6.77
N PHE A 138 -9.05 -2.32 -7.14
CA PHE A 138 -10.15 -3.08 -7.74
C PHE A 138 -9.73 -3.73 -9.05
N MET A 139 -8.81 -3.15 -9.82
CA MET A 139 -8.23 -3.78 -11.01
C MET A 139 -7.35 -4.97 -10.62
N ARG A 140 -6.51 -4.85 -9.60
CA ARG A 140 -5.72 -5.98 -9.08
C ARG A 140 -6.61 -7.10 -8.50
N ALA A 141 -7.61 -6.74 -7.72
CA ALA A 141 -8.61 -7.66 -7.19
C ALA A 141 -9.36 -8.33 -8.35
N HIS A 142 -9.76 -7.57 -9.37
CA HIS A 142 -10.38 -8.11 -10.58
C HIS A 142 -9.48 -9.14 -11.27
N GLU A 143 -8.21 -8.83 -11.51
CA GLU A 143 -7.24 -9.75 -12.10
C GLU A 143 -7.03 -11.01 -11.25
N PHE A 144 -6.91 -10.85 -9.94
CA PHE A 144 -6.81 -11.95 -8.98
C PHE A 144 -8.04 -12.87 -9.08
N PHE A 145 -9.24 -12.31 -8.99
CA PHE A 145 -10.49 -13.09 -9.02
C PHE A 145 -10.77 -13.70 -10.39
N GLU A 146 -10.43 -13.04 -11.49
CA GLU A 146 -10.48 -13.63 -12.84
C GLU A 146 -9.56 -14.84 -12.94
N ARG A 147 -8.33 -14.72 -12.43
CA ARG A 147 -7.36 -15.82 -12.44
C ARG A 147 -7.85 -16.98 -11.57
N ALA A 148 -8.28 -16.71 -10.33
CA ALA A 148 -8.82 -17.70 -9.41
C ALA A 148 -10.04 -18.41 -10.00
N TRP A 149 -10.96 -17.66 -10.62
CA TRP A 149 -12.11 -18.21 -11.31
C TRP A 149 -11.70 -19.16 -12.45
N ARG A 150 -10.79 -18.75 -13.34
CA ARG A 150 -10.31 -19.61 -14.44
C ARG A 150 -9.68 -20.91 -13.94
N ILE A 151 -8.92 -20.85 -12.83
CA ILE A 151 -8.30 -22.03 -12.21
C ILE A 151 -9.36 -22.94 -11.59
N SER A 152 -10.28 -22.38 -10.81
CA SER A 152 -11.37 -23.12 -10.15
C SER A 152 -12.29 -23.84 -11.15
N GLN A 153 -12.56 -23.24 -12.31
CA GLN A 153 -13.31 -23.88 -13.40
C GLN A 153 -12.57 -25.10 -13.96
N LYS A 154 -11.28 -24.97 -14.25
CA LYS A 154 -10.44 -26.09 -14.73
C LYS A 154 -10.40 -27.24 -13.72
N ARG A 155 -10.38 -26.91 -12.42
CA ARG A 155 -10.33 -27.87 -11.31
C ARG A 155 -11.71 -28.37 -10.84
N LYS A 156 -12.81 -27.86 -11.41
CA LYS A 156 -14.20 -28.16 -11.00
C LYS A 156 -14.47 -27.90 -9.52
N GLU A 157 -13.87 -26.83 -8.97
CA GLU A 157 -14.05 -26.46 -7.57
C GLU A 157 -15.43 -25.82 -7.33
N LYS A 158 -16.01 -26.06 -6.14
CA LYS A 158 -17.37 -25.59 -5.79
C LYS A 158 -17.48 -24.07 -5.62
N ASN A 159 -16.35 -23.37 -5.47
CA ASN A 159 -16.26 -21.93 -5.21
C ASN A 159 -16.10 -21.09 -6.49
N ALA A 160 -16.13 -21.69 -7.69
CA ALA A 160 -15.93 -20.96 -8.95
C ALA A 160 -16.88 -19.77 -9.12
N ASP A 161 -18.15 -19.94 -8.79
CA ASP A 161 -19.16 -18.86 -8.88
C ASP A 161 -18.90 -17.72 -7.88
N VAL A 162 -18.25 -18.00 -6.75
CA VAL A 162 -17.85 -16.99 -5.77
C VAL A 162 -16.75 -16.11 -6.36
N PHE A 163 -15.70 -16.71 -6.92
CA PHE A 163 -14.64 -15.95 -7.59
C PHE A 163 -15.17 -15.15 -8.77
N ARG A 164 -16.10 -15.72 -9.55
CA ARG A 164 -16.74 -14.99 -10.65
C ARG A 164 -17.54 -13.79 -10.16
N GLY A 165 -18.30 -13.96 -9.08
CA GLY A 165 -19.06 -12.89 -8.44
C GLY A 165 -18.14 -11.74 -7.99
N PHE A 166 -17.03 -12.06 -7.33
CA PHE A 166 -16.05 -11.05 -6.90
C PHE A 166 -15.36 -10.37 -8.07
N SER A 167 -14.98 -11.10 -9.13
CA SER A 167 -14.45 -10.48 -10.35
C SER A 167 -15.42 -9.45 -10.94
N LEU A 168 -16.70 -9.78 -11.04
CA LEU A 168 -17.72 -8.88 -11.58
C LEU A 168 -18.00 -7.68 -10.66
N LEU A 169 -17.95 -7.86 -9.34
CA LEU A 169 -18.05 -6.76 -8.38
C LEU A 169 -16.86 -5.81 -8.50
N SER A 170 -15.64 -6.33 -8.62
CA SER A 170 -14.44 -5.53 -8.84
C SER A 170 -14.53 -4.75 -10.15
N ALA A 171 -14.95 -5.39 -11.25
CA ALA A 171 -15.14 -4.71 -12.53
C ALA A 171 -16.22 -3.62 -12.48
N PHE A 172 -17.30 -3.86 -11.72
CA PHE A 172 -18.31 -2.84 -11.46
C PHE A 172 -17.74 -1.67 -10.67
N ALA A 173 -16.94 -1.94 -9.63
CA ALA A 173 -16.34 -0.91 -8.79
C ALA A 173 -15.35 -0.02 -9.55
N ILE A 174 -14.54 -0.59 -10.46
CA ILE A 174 -13.67 0.19 -11.37
C ILE A 174 -14.51 1.19 -12.17
N LYS A 175 -15.59 0.72 -12.81
CA LYS A 175 -16.49 1.61 -13.56
C LYS A 175 -17.16 2.66 -12.68
N LEU A 176 -17.47 2.30 -11.44
CA LEU A 176 -18.04 3.23 -10.46
C LEU A 176 -17.04 4.34 -10.13
N GLU A 177 -15.77 4.01 -9.89
CA GLU A 177 -14.70 4.99 -9.66
C GLU A 177 -14.54 5.94 -10.86
N GLU A 178 -14.62 5.42 -12.09
CA GLU A 178 -14.64 6.21 -13.33
C GLU A 178 -15.90 7.09 -13.53
N GLY A 179 -16.88 7.04 -12.62
CA GLY A 179 -18.13 7.78 -12.73
C GLY A 179 -19.19 7.10 -13.61
N LYS A 180 -18.93 5.90 -14.10
CA LYS A 180 -19.84 5.12 -14.96
C LYS A 180 -20.68 4.15 -14.14
N PHE A 181 -21.72 4.67 -13.47
CA PHE A 181 -22.62 3.84 -12.65
C PHE A 181 -23.61 3.03 -13.51
N ASN A 182 -23.59 1.71 -13.39
CA ASN A 182 -24.53 0.80 -14.06
C ASN A 182 -25.14 -0.21 -13.09
N ARG A 183 -26.39 0.03 -12.67
CA ARG A 183 -27.10 -0.84 -11.72
C ARG A 183 -27.35 -2.26 -12.24
N ASN A 184 -27.51 -2.43 -13.55
CA ASN A 184 -27.71 -3.75 -14.13
C ASN A 184 -26.45 -4.59 -14.00
N LEU A 185 -25.27 -3.97 -14.14
CA LEU A 185 -23.99 -4.64 -13.92
C LEU A 185 -23.81 -5.04 -12.46
N LEU A 186 -24.16 -4.16 -11.51
CA LEU A 186 -24.14 -4.48 -10.09
C LEU A 186 -25.06 -5.66 -9.75
N LYS A 187 -26.30 -5.63 -10.24
CA LYS A 187 -27.27 -6.71 -10.04
C LYS A 187 -26.75 -8.03 -10.61
N LYS A 188 -26.21 -8.02 -11.84
CA LYS A 188 -25.61 -9.21 -12.47
C LYS A 188 -24.45 -9.80 -11.65
N ALA A 189 -23.59 -8.94 -11.10
CA ALA A 189 -22.49 -9.38 -10.23
C ALA A 189 -23.02 -10.09 -8.97
N ILE A 190 -24.02 -9.51 -8.31
CA ILE A 190 -24.64 -10.07 -7.10
C ILE A 190 -25.36 -11.39 -7.39
N ASP A 191 -26.10 -11.46 -8.50
CA ASP A 191 -26.85 -12.66 -8.89
C ASP A 191 -25.94 -13.84 -9.30
N THR A 192 -24.66 -13.58 -9.56
CA THR A 192 -23.66 -14.62 -9.83
C THR A 192 -23.24 -15.37 -8.55
N PHE A 193 -23.37 -14.75 -7.38
CA PHE A 193 -23.04 -15.42 -6.13
C PHE A 193 -24.02 -16.56 -5.82
N PRO A 194 -23.54 -17.73 -5.35
CA PRO A 194 -24.40 -18.80 -4.87
C PRO A 194 -25.39 -18.30 -3.80
N LYS A 195 -26.59 -18.88 -3.76
CA LYS A 195 -27.59 -18.60 -2.73
C LYS A 195 -27.01 -18.92 -1.34
N SER A 196 -26.51 -17.90 -0.68
CA SER A 196 -25.71 -18.00 0.54
C SER A 196 -25.94 -16.78 1.45
N LYS A 197 -25.39 -16.81 2.66
CA LYS A 197 -25.38 -15.65 3.56
C LYS A 197 -24.74 -14.42 2.89
N THR A 198 -23.70 -14.64 2.09
CA THR A 198 -23.01 -13.63 1.29
C THR A 198 -23.93 -12.97 0.26
N ASN A 199 -24.72 -13.75 -0.49
CA ASN A 199 -25.70 -13.21 -1.44
C ASN A 199 -26.80 -12.39 -0.73
N LYS A 200 -27.25 -12.81 0.46
CA LYS A 200 -28.23 -12.03 1.25
C LYS A 200 -27.68 -10.68 1.69
N ILE A 201 -26.42 -10.65 2.12
CA ILE A 201 -25.73 -9.41 2.50
C ILE A 201 -25.58 -8.51 1.26
N LEU A 202 -25.12 -9.05 0.14
CA LEU A 202 -24.98 -8.30 -1.11
C LEU A 202 -26.31 -7.79 -1.70
N LYS A 203 -27.47 -8.33 -1.32
CA LYS A 203 -28.74 -7.74 -1.74
C LYS A 203 -29.04 -6.42 -1.03
N SER A 204 -28.46 -6.16 0.14
CA SER A 204 -28.66 -4.87 0.83
C SER A 204 -27.98 -3.72 0.08
N ILE A 205 -26.87 -3.97 -0.62
CA ILE A 205 -26.12 -2.91 -1.33
C ILE A 205 -26.87 -2.35 -2.54
N LEU A 206 -27.84 -3.07 -3.09
CA LEU A 206 -28.73 -2.57 -4.14
C LEU A 206 -29.57 -1.36 -3.68
N LYS A 207 -29.72 -1.17 -2.37
CA LYS A 207 -30.47 -0.06 -1.78
C LYS A 207 -29.60 1.20 -1.58
N ILE A 208 -28.28 1.06 -1.64
CA ILE A 208 -27.35 2.20 -1.46
C ILE A 208 -27.48 3.11 -2.68
N LYS A 209 -27.84 4.37 -2.43
CA LYS A 209 -28.00 5.40 -3.48
C LYS A 209 -26.80 6.32 -3.59
N ASN A 210 -26.10 6.57 -2.48
CA ASN A 210 -24.90 7.39 -2.47
C ASN A 210 -23.74 6.62 -3.12
N LYS A 211 -23.08 7.26 -4.08
CA LYS A 211 -22.00 6.64 -4.86
C LYS A 211 -20.79 6.33 -3.98
N ASP A 212 -20.40 7.25 -3.12
CA ASP A 212 -19.21 7.14 -2.28
C ASP A 212 -19.42 6.08 -1.20
N GLU A 213 -20.62 6.05 -0.60
CA GLU A 213 -21.03 4.99 0.34
C GLU A 213 -20.98 3.60 -0.32
N LEU A 214 -21.43 3.49 -1.57
CA LEU A 214 -21.38 2.23 -2.31
C LEU A 214 -19.95 1.81 -2.64
N ILE A 215 -19.09 2.76 -3.02
CA ILE A 215 -17.66 2.52 -3.26
C ILE A 215 -17.01 2.00 -1.98
N ASP A 216 -17.22 2.66 -0.84
CA ASP A 216 -16.61 2.28 0.43
C ASP A 216 -17.07 0.91 0.92
N TYR A 217 -18.36 0.59 0.72
CA TYR A 217 -18.84 -0.75 0.97
C TYR A 217 -18.12 -1.79 0.12
N LEU A 218 -18.05 -1.56 -1.20
CA LEU A 218 -17.43 -2.51 -2.13
C LEU A 218 -15.94 -2.68 -1.84
N LYS A 219 -15.24 -1.63 -1.44
CA LYS A 219 -13.82 -1.70 -1.03
C LYS A 219 -13.68 -2.63 0.15
N ASN A 220 -14.43 -2.40 1.23
CA ASN A 220 -14.35 -3.24 2.43
C ASN A 220 -14.71 -4.69 2.11
N PHE A 221 -15.73 -4.92 1.28
CA PHE A 221 -16.21 -6.26 0.99
C PHE A 221 -15.28 -7.06 0.06
N VAL A 222 -14.87 -6.47 -1.07
CA VAL A 222 -14.03 -7.13 -2.08
C VAL A 222 -12.62 -7.36 -1.55
N MET A 223 -12.00 -6.34 -0.96
CA MET A 223 -10.60 -6.44 -0.51
C MET A 223 -10.44 -7.36 0.70
N SER A 224 -11.39 -7.34 1.65
CA SER A 224 -11.34 -8.27 2.79
C SER A 224 -11.39 -9.73 2.34
N TYR A 225 -12.17 -10.00 1.29
CA TYR A 225 -12.24 -11.34 0.72
C TYR A 225 -10.95 -11.72 -0.02
N GLU A 226 -10.39 -10.80 -0.80
CA GLU A 226 -9.10 -11.01 -1.50
C GLU A 226 -7.97 -11.34 -0.51
N ILE A 227 -7.85 -10.58 0.60
CA ILE A 227 -6.85 -10.84 1.65
C ILE A 227 -7.01 -12.27 2.19
N LYS A 228 -8.24 -12.63 2.58
CA LYS A 228 -8.52 -13.93 3.19
C LYS A 228 -8.18 -15.09 2.24
N GLU A 229 -8.55 -14.97 0.97
CA GLU A 229 -8.26 -16.00 -0.03
C GLU A 229 -6.76 -16.12 -0.30
N LYS A 230 -6.02 -15.00 -0.41
CA LYS A 230 -4.55 -15.06 -0.58
C LYS A 230 -3.86 -15.78 0.57
N GLN A 231 -4.28 -15.54 1.81
CA GLN A 231 -3.77 -16.25 2.99
C GLN A 231 -4.04 -17.76 2.90
N THR A 232 -5.21 -18.15 2.38
CA THR A 232 -5.60 -19.58 2.27
C THR A 232 -4.88 -20.29 1.11
N ILE A 233 -4.31 -19.55 0.15
CA ILE A 233 -3.59 -20.08 -1.03
C ILE A 233 -2.07 -20.15 -0.78
N GLU A 234 -1.55 -19.35 0.15
CA GLU A 234 -0.12 -19.31 0.52
C GLU A 234 0.23 -20.28 1.67
N ASP A 235 -0.77 -20.85 2.35
CA ASP A 235 -0.66 -21.98 3.29
C ASP A 235 -0.90 -23.34 2.61
#